data_AF-A0A9E3XSI0-F1
#
_entry.id   AF-A0A9E3XSI0-F1
#
_cell.length_a   1.000
_cell.length_b   1.000
_cell.length_c   1.000
_cell.angle_alpha   90.00
_cell.angle_beta   90.00
_cell.angle_gamma   90.00
#
_symmetry.space_group_name_H-M   'P 1'
#
loop_
_entity.id
_entity.type
_entity.pdbx_description
1 polymer ?
#
loop_
_entity_poly.entity_id
_entity_poly.type
_entity_poly.pdbx_seq_one_letter_code
_entity_poly.pdbx_strand_id
1 'polypeptide(L)'
;MRAAPAARTRPAWSRSGSPATRTRDATPPRGGGVTHDAATRPGHIRVLLQFLLHVVLVACWVLVALMAVATWGPHVTRYKTEIIVGQSMEPNIPLWSLVVVEPVDPGDIKVGDVIVAQPAELDGRKVTHRVIEVGRTKDGRPEIHTKGDNNDT
;
A
#
# COMPACT_ATOMS: atom_id res chain seq x y z
N MET A 1 -40.70 -107.54 25.78
CA MET A 1 -41.25 -108.55 24.86
C MET A 1 -42.65 -108.13 24.39
N ARG A 2 -42.80 -107.56 23.20
CA ARG A 2 -43.83 -107.91 22.20
C ARG A 2 -43.79 -106.93 21.03
N ALA A 3 -43.96 -107.49 19.85
CA ALA A 3 -43.81 -106.88 18.55
C ALA A 3 -45.17 -106.51 17.93
N ALA A 4 -45.10 -105.64 16.90
CA ALA A 4 -45.94 -105.55 15.70
C ALA A 4 -47.41 -105.05 15.86
N PRO A 5 -48.12 -104.64 14.76
CA PRO A 5 -47.76 -104.53 13.32
C PRO A 5 -48.00 -103.11 12.72
N ALA A 6 -47.40 -102.71 11.58
CA ALA A 6 -47.82 -102.92 10.17
C ALA A 6 -49.33 -102.68 9.91
N ALA A 7 -49.84 -102.11 8.83
CA ALA A 7 -49.39 -101.41 7.62
C ALA A 7 -50.69 -101.06 6.85
N ARG A 8 -50.70 -100.00 6.02
CA ARG A 8 -51.58 -99.69 4.86
C ARG A 8 -51.95 -98.20 4.86
N THR A 9 -52.08 -97.45 3.78
CA THR A 9 -51.77 -97.55 2.33
C THR A 9 -51.94 -96.11 1.80
N ARG A 10 -51.15 -95.73 0.79
CA ARG A 10 -51.18 -94.41 0.12
C ARG A 10 -52.45 -94.20 -0.72
N PRO A 11 -52.81 -92.94 -1.05
CA PRO A 11 -52.44 -92.35 -2.37
C PRO A 11 -51.86 -90.92 -2.21
N ALA A 12 -50.80 -90.48 -2.93
CA ALA A 12 -50.78 -89.96 -4.31
C ALA A 12 -51.82 -88.84 -4.52
N TRP A 13 -51.56 -87.60 -4.96
CA TRP A 13 -50.43 -86.83 -5.48
C TRP A 13 -51.00 -85.38 -5.55
N SER A 14 -50.25 -84.29 -5.34
CA SER A 14 -49.92 -83.36 -6.43
C SER A 14 -48.98 -82.28 -5.91
N ARG A 15 -48.03 -81.90 -6.76
CA ARG A 15 -47.02 -80.88 -6.52
C ARG A 15 -47.57 -79.53 -6.94
N SER A 16 -47.29 -78.49 -6.17
CA SER A 16 -46.84 -77.21 -6.73
C SER A 16 -45.98 -76.51 -5.67
N GLY A 17 -44.74 -76.21 -6.05
CA GLY A 17 -43.72 -75.70 -5.15
C GLY A 17 -43.97 -74.26 -4.72
N SER A 18 -43.55 -73.95 -3.50
CA SER A 18 -43.28 -72.60 -3.02
C SER A 18 -41.91 -72.60 -2.35
N PRO A 19 -40.96 -71.76 -2.81
CA PRO A 19 -39.90 -71.23 -1.97
C PRO A 19 -40.22 -69.73 -1.74
N ALA A 20 -39.91 -69.08 -0.62
CA ALA A 20 -38.98 -69.38 0.44
C ALA A 20 -39.35 -68.51 1.66
N THR A 21 -39.30 -69.15 2.83
CA THR A 21 -38.67 -68.68 4.07
C THR A 21 -38.85 -67.24 4.54
N ARG A 22 -39.75 -67.12 5.51
CA ARG A 22 -39.76 -66.20 6.65
C ARG A 22 -38.55 -66.45 7.58
N THR A 23 -37.83 -65.39 7.98
CA THR A 23 -37.37 -65.04 9.37
C THR A 23 -36.39 -63.87 9.27
N ARG A 24 -36.79 -62.63 9.64
CA ARG A 24 -36.75 -61.98 10.98
C ARG A 24 -35.35 -61.69 11.54
N ASP A 25 -35.12 -60.38 11.68
CA ASP A 25 -34.49 -59.62 12.76
C ASP A 25 -33.01 -59.84 13.11
N ALA A 26 -32.19 -58.81 12.81
CA ALA A 26 -31.19 -58.25 13.75
C ALA A 26 -30.65 -56.89 13.25
N THR A 27 -30.65 -55.88 14.12
CA THR A 27 -29.88 -54.60 14.06
C THR A 27 -29.27 -54.42 15.45
N PRO A 28 -28.12 -53.73 15.71
CA PRO A 28 -27.03 -53.22 14.86
C PRO A 28 -25.63 -53.74 15.30
N PRO A 29 -24.51 -53.19 14.79
CA PRO A 29 -23.59 -52.57 15.75
C PRO A 29 -23.14 -51.15 15.38
N ARG A 30 -22.90 -50.36 16.44
CA ARG A 30 -22.12 -49.11 16.44
C ARG A 30 -20.68 -49.38 16.01
N GLY A 31 -20.22 -48.71 14.96
CA GLY A 31 -18.83 -48.42 14.64
C GLY A 31 -18.83 -47.08 13.91
N GLY A 32 -18.20 -46.01 14.40
CA GLY A 32 -16.78 -45.96 14.68
C GLY A 32 -16.10 -45.40 13.42
N GLY A 33 -16.21 -44.08 13.23
CA GLY A 33 -15.66 -43.38 12.08
C GLY A 33 -15.52 -41.90 12.39
N VAL A 34 -14.58 -41.59 13.29
CA VAL A 34 -13.98 -40.26 13.34
C VAL A 34 -13.43 -40.02 11.94
N THR A 35 -14.08 -39.17 11.15
CA THR A 35 -13.44 -38.63 9.95
C THR A 35 -12.28 -37.81 10.47
N HIS A 36 -11.08 -38.40 10.45
CA HIS A 36 -9.85 -37.68 10.66
C HIS A 36 -9.85 -36.51 9.68
N ASP A 37 -9.98 -35.29 10.22
CA ASP A 37 -9.54 -34.09 9.54
C ASP A 37 -8.09 -34.36 9.10
N ALA A 38 -7.93 -34.69 7.82
CA ALA A 38 -6.64 -34.90 7.22
C ALA A 38 -5.96 -33.53 7.19
N ALA A 39 -5.27 -33.21 8.28
CA ALA A 39 -4.38 -32.08 8.37
C ALA A 39 -3.34 -32.22 7.25
N THR A 40 -3.63 -31.59 6.12
CA THR A 40 -2.75 -31.55 4.97
C THR A 40 -1.52 -30.76 5.37
N ARG A 41 -0.46 -31.47 5.79
CA ARG A 41 0.83 -30.85 6.05
C ARG A 41 1.28 -30.17 4.76
N PRO A 42 1.48 -28.85 4.72
CA PRO A 42 2.00 -28.21 3.53
C PRO A 42 3.39 -28.82 3.26
N GLY A 43 3.55 -29.46 2.09
CA GLY A 43 4.85 -30.01 1.71
C GLY A 43 5.90 -28.89 1.74
N HIS A 44 7.11 -29.20 2.21
CA HIS A 44 8.17 -28.20 2.43
C HIS A 44 8.46 -27.38 1.16
N ILE A 45 8.25 -27.97 -0.02
CA ILE A 45 8.32 -27.31 -1.34
C ILE A 45 7.29 -26.18 -1.48
N ARG A 46 6.05 -26.37 -1.03
CA ARG A 46 5.00 -25.32 -1.08
C ARG A 46 5.36 -24.16 -0.15
N VAL A 47 5.92 -24.45 1.03
CA VAL A 47 6.36 -23.44 1.98
C VAL A 47 7.54 -22.63 1.42
N LEU A 48 8.51 -23.30 0.78
CA LEU A 48 9.65 -22.64 0.13
C LEU A 48 9.21 -21.77 -1.06
N LEU A 49 8.33 -22.28 -1.93
CA LEU A 49 7.77 -21.52 -3.06
C LEU A 49 6.98 -20.30 -2.57
N GLN A 50 6.16 -20.47 -1.52
CA GLN A 50 5.43 -19.37 -0.90
C GLN A 50 6.41 -18.32 -0.36
N PHE A 51 7.46 -18.73 0.36
CA PHE A 51 8.48 -17.83 0.88
C PHE A 51 9.19 -17.05 -0.24
N LEU A 52 9.61 -17.73 -1.31
CA LEU A 52 10.27 -17.10 -2.46
C LEU A 52 9.34 -16.10 -3.16
N LEU A 53 8.05 -16.43 -3.32
CA LEU A 53 7.06 -15.48 -3.85
C LEU A 53 6.94 -14.24 -2.95
N HIS A 54 6.95 -14.38 -1.62
CA HIS A 54 6.89 -13.24 -0.71
C HIS A 54 8.15 -12.38 -0.82
N VAL A 55 9.33 -12.99 -0.93
CA VAL A 55 10.59 -12.26 -1.14
C VAL A 55 10.53 -11.46 -2.45
N VAL A 56 10.05 -12.06 -3.54
CA VAL A 56 9.88 -11.38 -4.82
C VAL A 56 8.87 -10.24 -4.71
N LEU A 57 7.73 -10.45 -4.04
CA LEU A 57 6.73 -9.40 -3.82
C LEU A 57 7.29 -8.24 -3.00
N VAL A 58 8.02 -8.51 -1.92
CA VAL A 58 8.68 -7.47 -1.12
C VAL A 58 9.71 -6.72 -1.94
N ALA A 59 10.53 -7.41 -2.73
CA ALA A 59 11.50 -6.78 -3.62
C ALA A 59 10.82 -5.85 -4.65
N CYS A 60 9.71 -6.29 -5.24
CA CYS A 60 8.89 -5.46 -6.14
C CYS A 60 8.34 -4.23 -5.42
N TRP A 61 7.82 -4.38 -4.20
CA TRP A 61 7.33 -3.25 -3.40
C TRP A 61 8.44 -2.25 -3.06
N VAL A 62 9.62 -2.74 -2.68
CA VAL A 62 10.79 -1.88 -2.43
C VAL A 62 11.18 -1.12 -3.69
N LEU A 63 11.22 -1.78 -4.85
CA LEU A 63 11.53 -1.14 -6.12
C LEU A 63 10.51 -0.05 -6.47
N VAL A 64 9.22 -0.33 -6.31
CA VAL A 64 8.14 0.64 -6.54
C VAL A 64 8.28 1.83 -5.59
N ALA A 65 8.58 1.59 -4.31
CA ALA A 65 8.80 2.67 -3.34
C ALA A 65 10.01 3.54 -3.70
N LEU A 66 11.12 2.93 -4.14
CA LEU A 66 12.30 3.67 -4.60
C LEU A 66 11.99 4.52 -5.83
N MET A 67 11.26 3.97 -6.80
CA MET A 67 10.82 4.71 -7.98
C MET A 67 9.87 5.85 -7.62
N ALA A 68 8.94 5.63 -6.69
CA ALA A 68 8.06 6.67 -6.18
C ALA A 68 8.85 7.80 -5.51
N VAL A 69 9.83 7.49 -4.66
CA VAL A 69 10.70 8.51 -4.03
C VAL A 69 11.56 9.23 -5.06
N ALA A 70 12.14 8.54 -6.03
CA ALA A 70 12.97 9.17 -7.06
C ALA A 70 12.16 10.11 -7.98
N THR A 71 10.92 9.75 -8.28
CA THR A 71 10.04 10.54 -9.15
C THR A 71 9.33 11.66 -8.40
N TRP A 72 8.78 11.39 -7.22
CA TRP A 72 8.02 12.37 -6.44
C TRP A 72 8.88 13.19 -5.50
N GLY A 73 10.03 12.67 -5.05
CA GLY A 73 10.96 13.35 -4.13
C GLY A 73 11.28 14.79 -4.56
N PRO A 74 11.71 15.02 -5.81
CA PRO A 74 11.96 16.37 -6.32
C PRO A 74 10.71 17.26 -6.34
N HIS A 75 9.51 16.68 -6.52
CA HIS A 75 8.25 17.42 -6.49
C HIS A 75 7.78 17.78 -5.07
N VAL A 76 8.27 17.10 -4.03
CA VAL A 76 7.96 17.47 -2.63
C VAL A 76 8.74 18.71 -2.22
N THR A 77 9.91 18.93 -2.82
CA THR A 77 10.71 20.10 -2.52
C THR A 77 10.15 21.30 -3.28
N ARG A 78 9.54 22.27 -2.58
CA ARG A 78 8.95 23.47 -3.21
C ARG A 78 9.98 24.45 -3.78
N TYR A 79 11.27 24.07 -3.79
CA TYR A 79 12.35 24.89 -4.31
C TYR A 79 12.18 25.16 -5.80
N LYS A 80 12.54 26.38 -6.20
CA LYS A 80 12.55 26.80 -7.60
C LYS A 80 13.94 27.28 -7.96
N THR A 81 14.41 26.90 -9.12
CA THR A 81 15.69 27.39 -9.64
C THR A 81 15.43 28.59 -10.55
N GLU A 82 16.07 29.72 -10.24
CA GLU A 82 15.93 30.98 -10.99
C GLU A 82 17.33 31.47 -11.41
N ILE A 83 17.40 32.17 -12.54
CA ILE A 83 18.64 32.82 -13.00
C ILE A 83 18.55 34.30 -12.66
N ILE A 84 19.59 34.82 -12.01
CA ILE A 84 19.66 36.25 -11.68
C ILE A 84 19.98 37.07 -12.93
N VAL A 85 19.00 37.86 -13.36
CA VAL A 85 19.11 38.78 -14.49
C VAL A 85 19.14 40.22 -13.95
N GLY A 86 20.33 40.65 -13.54
CA GLY A 86 20.61 42.00 -13.04
C GLY A 86 21.91 42.08 -12.25
N GLN A 87 22.46 43.28 -12.13
CA GLN A 87 23.66 43.55 -11.31
C GLN A 87 23.31 44.15 -9.94
N SER A 88 22.02 44.18 -9.56
CA SER A 88 21.56 44.79 -8.31
C SER A 88 22.07 44.09 -7.06
N MET A 89 22.51 42.83 -7.17
CA MET A 89 23.00 42.03 -6.05
C MET A 89 24.53 41.85 -6.07
N GLU A 90 25.26 42.52 -6.97
CA GLU A 90 26.73 42.51 -6.96
C GLU A 90 27.28 43.25 -5.74
N PRO A 91 28.43 42.83 -5.17
CA PRO A 91 29.25 41.68 -5.56
C PRO A 91 28.78 40.33 -4.98
N ASN A 92 27.79 40.33 -4.07
CA ASN A 92 27.39 39.13 -3.31
C ASN A 92 26.77 38.04 -4.19
N ILE A 93 25.97 38.43 -5.18
CA ILE A 93 25.36 37.52 -6.15
C ILE A 93 25.64 38.06 -7.56
N PRO A 94 26.61 37.47 -8.28
CA PRO A 94 26.96 37.88 -9.63
C PRO A 94 25.80 37.75 -10.61
N LEU A 95 25.82 38.58 -11.65
CA LEU A 95 24.95 38.41 -12.81
C LEU A 95 25.07 36.99 -13.40
N TRP A 96 23.96 36.42 -13.87
CA TRP A 96 23.87 35.05 -14.40
C TRP A 96 24.06 33.93 -13.37
N SER A 97 24.08 34.24 -12.08
CA SER A 97 24.09 33.22 -11.03
C SER A 97 22.81 32.38 -11.07
N LEU A 98 22.97 31.08 -10.87
CA LEU A 98 21.88 30.14 -10.67
C LEU A 98 21.57 30.07 -9.17
N VAL A 99 20.36 30.45 -8.78
CA VAL A 99 19.93 30.43 -7.37
C VAL A 99 18.79 29.45 -7.16
N VAL A 100 18.78 28.84 -5.97
CA VAL A 100 17.68 27.99 -5.51
C VAL A 100 16.86 28.79 -4.52
N VAL A 101 15.58 28.93 -4.80
CA VAL A 101 14.63 29.78 -4.07
C VAL A 101 13.64 28.89 -3.33
N GLU A 102 13.53 29.10 -2.01
CA GLU A 102 12.52 28.47 -1.17
C GLU A 102 11.29 29.37 -1.04
N PRO A 103 10.06 28.88 -1.28
CA PRO A 103 8.87 29.64 -0.97
C PRO A 103 8.61 29.61 0.54
N VAL A 104 8.67 30.78 1.16
CA VAL A 104 8.44 31.01 2.60
C VAL A 104 7.18 31.86 2.83
N ASP A 105 6.58 31.77 4.02
CA ASP A 105 5.50 32.67 4.42
C ASP A 105 6.07 34.08 4.66
N PRO A 106 5.37 35.16 4.24
CA PRO A 106 5.80 36.52 4.51
C PRO A 106 6.10 36.82 5.99
N GLY A 107 5.45 36.12 6.93
CA GLY A 107 5.68 36.27 8.36
C GLY A 107 7.00 35.69 8.88
N ASP A 108 7.64 34.81 8.11
CA ASP A 108 8.91 34.18 8.48
C ASP A 108 10.13 34.98 7.97
N ILE A 109 9.90 35.97 7.11
CA ILE A 109 10.94 36.81 6.50
C ILE A 109 11.55 37.73 7.55
N LYS A 110 12.89 37.82 7.54
CA LYS A 110 13.66 38.64 8.48
C LYS A 110 14.53 39.65 7.75
N VAL A 111 14.90 40.70 8.47
CA VAL A 111 15.90 41.67 8.01
C VAL A 111 17.21 40.93 7.73
N GLY A 112 17.78 41.18 6.54
CA GLY A 112 18.99 40.54 6.04
C GLY A 112 18.75 39.42 5.03
N ASP A 113 17.54 38.87 4.94
CA ASP A 113 17.21 37.81 3.98
C ASP A 113 17.30 38.33 2.53
N VAL A 114 17.72 37.48 1.60
CA VAL A 114 17.66 37.77 0.16
C VAL A 114 16.43 37.07 -0.40
N ILE A 115 15.50 37.86 -0.94
CA ILE A 115 14.22 37.34 -1.42
C ILE A 115 14.02 37.67 -2.89
N VAL A 116 13.28 36.78 -3.58
CA VAL A 116 12.75 37.04 -4.91
C VAL A 116 11.31 37.53 -4.75
N ALA A 117 11.11 38.84 -4.90
CA ALA A 117 9.81 39.49 -4.78
C ALA A 117 9.23 39.80 -6.16
N GLN A 118 7.91 39.93 -6.23
CA GLN A 118 7.19 40.40 -7.42
C GLN A 118 6.38 41.65 -7.02
N PRO A 119 7.00 42.84 -6.97
CA PRO A 119 6.33 44.08 -6.65
C PRO A 119 5.22 44.40 -7.64
N ALA A 120 4.13 45.00 -7.16
CA ALA A 120 2.98 45.36 -8.00
C ALA A 120 3.36 46.40 -9.06
N GLU A 121 4.35 47.25 -8.75
CA GLU A 121 4.87 48.32 -9.61
C GLU A 121 5.65 47.79 -10.83
N LEU A 122 6.03 46.51 -10.81
CA LEU A 122 6.90 45.92 -11.83
C LEU A 122 6.14 45.04 -12.83
N ASP A 123 4.83 45.16 -12.93
CA ASP A 123 3.96 44.44 -13.89
C ASP A 123 4.23 42.93 -13.93
N GLY A 124 4.39 42.33 -12.74
CA GLY A 124 4.64 40.90 -12.62
C GLY A 124 6.09 40.48 -12.89
N ARG A 125 7.03 41.41 -13.03
CA ARG A 125 8.46 41.06 -13.06
C ARG A 125 8.95 40.75 -11.65
N LYS A 126 9.80 39.73 -11.54
CA LYS A 126 10.48 39.36 -10.31
C LYS A 126 11.76 40.18 -10.15
N VAL A 127 12.07 40.55 -8.92
CA VAL A 127 13.33 41.18 -8.53
C VAL A 127 13.93 40.46 -7.34
N THR A 128 15.25 40.39 -7.31
CA THR A 128 16.00 39.79 -6.19
C THR A 128 16.67 40.90 -5.42
N HIS A 129 16.30 41.07 -4.16
CA HIS A 129 16.82 42.12 -3.27
C HIS A 129 16.98 41.60 -1.84
N ARG A 130 17.78 42.31 -1.04
CA ARG A 130 17.91 42.07 0.39
C ARG A 130 16.85 42.82 1.17
N VAL A 131 16.26 42.16 2.15
CA VAL A 131 15.31 42.75 3.09
C VAL A 131 16.07 43.67 4.04
N ILE A 132 15.69 44.94 4.03
CA ILE A 132 16.28 45.96 4.91
C ILE A 132 15.36 46.31 6.08
N GLU A 133 14.05 46.09 5.93
CA GLU A 133 13.06 46.36 6.96
C GLU A 133 11.85 45.42 6.80
N VAL A 134 11.32 44.97 7.94
CA VAL A 134 10.09 44.18 8.04
C VAL A 134 9.14 44.92 8.97
N GLY A 135 8.02 45.36 8.42
CA GLY A 135 7.01 46.14 9.10
C GLY A 135 5.61 45.56 8.93
N ARG A 136 4.63 46.34 9.36
CA ARG A 136 3.21 46.06 9.14
C ARG A 136 2.49 47.34 8.75
N THR A 137 1.60 47.24 7.78
CA THR A 137 0.71 48.34 7.41
C THR A 137 -0.24 48.66 8.58
N LYS A 138 -0.92 49.81 8.51
CA LYS A 138 -1.96 50.20 9.48
C LYS A 138 -3.09 49.17 9.61
N ASP A 139 -3.34 48.41 8.55
CA ASP A 139 -4.35 47.35 8.51
C ASP A 139 -3.82 45.99 9.02
N GLY A 140 -2.57 45.93 9.49
CA GLY A 140 -1.92 44.72 10.01
C GLY A 140 -1.32 43.80 8.95
N ARG A 141 -1.28 44.20 7.67
CA ARG A 141 -0.68 43.39 6.59
C ARG A 141 0.85 43.44 6.66
N PRO A 142 1.58 42.36 6.35
CA PRO A 142 3.04 42.40 6.25
C PRO A 142 3.50 43.43 5.22
N GLU A 143 4.49 44.24 5.58
CA GLU A 143 5.11 45.23 4.71
C GLU A 143 6.62 44.97 4.72
N ILE A 144 7.22 44.77 3.56
CA ILE A 144 8.63 44.36 3.43
C ILE A 144 9.33 45.36 2.53
N HIS A 145 10.34 46.03 3.06
CA HIS A 145 11.19 46.91 2.27
C HIS A 145 12.46 46.17 1.88
N THR A 146 12.78 46.22 0.59
CA THR A 146 13.94 45.54 0.03
C THR A 146 14.81 46.50 -0.76
N LYS A 147 16.11 46.20 -0.81
CA LYS A 147 17.10 46.99 -1.54
C LYS A 147 18.13 46.06 -2.19
N GLY A 148 18.59 46.41 -3.38
CA GLY A 148 19.71 45.72 -4.02
C GLY A 148 21.02 46.01 -3.29
N ASP A 149 21.87 44.99 -3.17
CA ASP A 149 23.19 45.11 -2.52
C ASP A 149 24.12 46.09 -3.25
N ASN A 150 23.94 46.29 -4.57
CA ASN A 150 24.72 47.21 -5.40
C ASN A 150 24.14 48.64 -5.42
N ASN A 151 23.14 48.95 -4.61
CA ASN A 151 22.61 50.30 -4.52
C ASN A 151 23.06 50.93 -3.20
N ASP A 152 24.10 51.77 -3.24
CA ASP A 152 24.68 52.41 -2.05
C ASP A 152 23.85 53.59 -1.50
N THR A 153 22.68 53.86 -2.08
CA THR A 153 21.79 54.99 -1.69
C THR A 153 20.38 54.53 -1.38
#